data_AF-A0A399QBP4-F1
#
_entry.id   AF-A0A399QBP4-F1
#
_cell.length_a   1.000
_cell.length_b   1.000
_cell.length_c   1.000
_cell.angle_alpha   90.00
_cell.angle_beta   90.00
_cell.angle_gamma   90.00
#
_symmetry.space_group_name_H-M   'P 1'
#
loop_
_entity.id
_entity.type
_entity.pdbx_description
1 polymer ?
#
loop_
_entity_poly.entity_id
_entity_poly.type
_entity_poly.pdbx_seq_one_letter_code
_entity_poly.pdbx_strand_id
1 'polypeptide(L)'
;GDYSSEVPAETLQPWIDAAREAGVYVVIDLQPGRTDFLTQAKRYESVLAQPGVGLALDPEWRLGPDQVPLKQIGSVSAAEVDATTDWLAGVVRERGIPQKMLVLHQFRLSMIQDRASLDMDHPELTMLVHADGQGGQPDKQATWRALHADAPAGMAWGWKNFIDEDHPMLSPEQTMREVSPVPDLVTYQ
;
A
#
# COMPACT_ATOMS: atom_id res chain seq x y z
N GLY A 1 8.74 -21.32 -8.26
CA GLY A 1 8.26 -20.74 -6.99
C GLY A 1 7.04 -19.90 -7.25
N ASP A 2 6.69 -19.05 -6.30
CA ASP A 2 5.59 -18.08 -6.39
C ASP A 2 5.99 -16.76 -7.08
N TYR A 3 7.27 -16.56 -7.42
CA TYR A 3 7.81 -15.29 -7.94
C TYR A 3 7.84 -14.15 -6.92
N SER A 4 7.81 -14.49 -5.63
CA SER A 4 8.15 -13.59 -4.54
C SER A 4 9.47 -14.05 -3.91
N SER A 5 10.25 -13.11 -3.38
CA SER A 5 11.52 -13.38 -2.70
C SER A 5 11.45 -12.84 -1.28
N GLU A 6 10.93 -13.65 -0.36
CA GLU A 6 10.83 -13.26 1.03
C GLU A 6 12.18 -13.37 1.75
N VAL A 7 12.41 -12.44 2.68
CA VAL A 7 13.44 -12.59 3.71
C VAL A 7 12.78 -12.94 5.05
N PRO A 8 13.47 -13.66 5.94
CA PRO A 8 12.97 -13.88 7.29
C PRO A 8 12.70 -12.55 8.01
N ALA A 9 11.60 -12.44 8.74
CA ALA A 9 11.17 -11.18 9.38
C ALA A 9 12.22 -10.62 10.35
N GLU A 10 12.98 -11.49 11.03
CA GLU A 10 14.10 -11.12 11.91
C GLU A 10 15.22 -10.35 11.18
N THR A 11 15.34 -10.52 9.86
CA THR A 11 16.29 -9.77 9.04
C THR A 11 15.93 -8.29 8.96
N LEU A 12 14.65 -7.97 9.09
CA LEU A 12 14.12 -6.59 9.05
C LEU A 12 14.26 -5.88 10.40
N GLN A 13 14.38 -6.64 11.50
CA GLN A 13 14.35 -6.09 12.86
C GLN A 13 15.39 -4.99 13.11
N PRO A 14 16.68 -5.13 12.69
CA PRO A 14 17.67 -4.07 12.92
C PRO A 14 17.30 -2.74 12.24
N TRP A 15 16.64 -2.80 11.07
CA TRP A 15 16.21 -1.59 10.35
C TRP A 15 14.99 -0.96 11.00
N ILE A 16 14.05 -1.79 11.47
CA ILE A 16 12.87 -1.33 12.22
C ILE A 16 13.29 -0.66 13.52
N ASP A 17 14.26 -1.23 14.25
CA ASP A 17 14.79 -0.65 15.48
C ASP A 17 15.45 0.70 15.21
N ALA A 18 16.30 0.79 14.19
CA ALA A 18 16.95 2.04 13.80
C ALA A 18 15.93 3.13 13.36
N ALA A 19 14.91 2.75 12.59
CA ALA A 19 13.84 3.66 12.19
C ALA A 19 13.06 4.17 13.41
N ARG A 20 12.71 3.27 14.35
CA ARG A 20 12.03 3.62 15.60
C ARG A 20 12.85 4.57 16.47
N GLU A 21 14.15 4.32 16.63
CA GLU A 21 15.06 5.21 17.35
C GLU A 21 15.16 6.61 16.71
N ALA A 22 15.06 6.67 15.38
CA ALA A 22 15.04 7.92 14.61
C ALA A 22 13.65 8.59 14.54
N GLY A 23 12.61 7.99 15.14
CA GLY A 23 11.23 8.50 15.03
C GLY A 23 10.62 8.37 13.62
N VAL A 24 11.14 7.45 12.81
CA VAL A 24 10.71 7.18 11.44
C VAL A 24 9.70 6.03 11.43
N TYR A 25 8.58 6.23 10.73
CA TYR A 25 7.58 5.20 10.51
C TYR A 25 8.04 4.21 9.42
N VAL A 26 7.81 2.92 9.62
CA VAL A 26 8.17 1.87 8.66
C VAL A 26 6.92 1.34 7.99
N VAL A 27 6.96 1.12 6.68
CA VAL A 27 5.91 0.41 5.95
C VAL A 27 6.55 -0.81 5.29
N ILE A 28 6.01 -2.00 5.58
CA ILE A 28 6.43 -3.23 4.93
C ILE A 28 5.62 -3.38 3.64
N ASP A 29 6.29 -3.41 2.49
CA ASP A 29 5.63 -3.52 1.19
C ASP A 29 5.63 -4.95 0.67
N LEU A 30 4.43 -5.46 0.36
CA LEU A 30 4.22 -6.84 -0.05
C LEU A 30 3.98 -6.94 -1.56
N GLN A 31 4.83 -7.73 -2.20
CA GLN A 31 4.69 -8.15 -3.60
C GLN A 31 4.52 -9.68 -3.61
N PRO A 32 3.27 -10.18 -3.62
CA PRO A 32 2.99 -11.57 -3.25
C PRO A 32 3.31 -12.58 -4.36
N GLY A 33 3.50 -12.13 -5.60
CA GLY A 33 3.59 -13.06 -6.72
C GLY A 33 2.34 -13.93 -6.78
N ARG A 34 2.51 -15.25 -6.81
CA ARG A 34 1.42 -16.24 -6.88
C ARG A 34 0.77 -16.58 -5.54
N THR A 35 1.31 -16.12 -4.42
CA THR A 35 0.62 -16.24 -3.12
C THR A 35 -0.44 -15.15 -2.96
N ASP A 36 -1.24 -15.23 -1.90
CA ASP A 36 -2.19 -14.20 -1.50
C ASP A 36 -1.57 -13.27 -0.42
N PHE A 37 -2.10 -12.06 -0.30
CA PHE A 37 -1.57 -11.07 0.64
C PHE A 37 -1.62 -11.53 2.11
N LEU A 38 -2.70 -12.16 2.54
CA LEU A 38 -2.86 -12.61 3.93
C LEU A 38 -1.79 -13.65 4.29
N THR A 39 -1.57 -14.63 3.42
CA THR A 39 -0.54 -15.65 3.59
C THR A 39 0.84 -15.03 3.71
N GLN A 40 1.17 -14.04 2.87
CA GLN A 40 2.47 -13.36 2.94
C GLN A 40 2.58 -12.45 4.18
N ALA A 41 1.54 -11.68 4.51
CA ALA A 41 1.53 -10.76 5.65
C ALA A 41 1.75 -11.48 6.98
N LYS A 42 1.16 -12.68 7.15
CA LYS A 42 1.38 -13.52 8.34
C LYS A 42 2.83 -13.93 8.56
N ARG A 43 3.65 -14.01 7.51
CA ARG A 43 5.10 -14.29 7.66
C ARG A 43 5.83 -13.16 8.37
N TYR A 44 5.29 -11.95 8.29
CA TYR A 44 5.85 -10.75 8.91
C TYR A 44 5.07 -10.34 10.16
N GLU A 45 4.25 -11.22 10.76
CA GLU A 45 3.47 -10.89 11.97
C GLU A 45 4.36 -10.36 13.10
N SER A 46 5.54 -10.93 13.32
CA SER A 46 6.44 -10.51 14.40
C SER A 46 6.86 -9.03 14.32
N VAL A 47 6.96 -8.49 13.11
CA VAL A 47 7.29 -7.07 12.87
C VAL A 47 6.03 -6.21 12.75
N LEU A 48 4.97 -6.71 12.11
CA LEU A 48 3.68 -6.02 12.03
C LEU A 48 3.01 -5.87 13.41
N ALA A 49 3.32 -6.76 14.36
CA ALA A 49 2.93 -6.68 15.77
C ALA A 49 3.66 -5.58 16.57
N GLN A 50 4.49 -4.74 15.95
CA GLN A 50 5.20 -3.64 16.62
C GLN A 50 4.56 -2.29 16.30
N PRO A 51 4.54 -1.31 17.24
CA PRO A 51 4.10 0.05 16.95
C PRO A 51 5.01 0.71 15.89
N GLY A 52 4.45 1.61 15.09
CA GLY A 52 5.21 2.35 14.06
C GLY A 52 5.57 1.54 12.80
N VAL A 53 5.04 0.31 12.67
CA VAL A 53 5.19 -0.53 11.48
C VAL A 53 3.82 -0.72 10.81
N GLY A 54 3.64 -0.13 9.64
CA GLY A 54 2.47 -0.31 8.76
C GLY A 54 2.71 -1.35 7.68
N LEU A 55 1.69 -1.54 6.84
CA LEU A 55 1.68 -2.53 5.76
C LEU A 55 1.30 -1.85 4.44
N ALA A 56 1.99 -2.17 3.36
CA ALA A 56 1.58 -1.86 2.00
C ALA A 56 1.29 -3.15 1.23
N LEU A 57 0.22 -3.13 0.45
CA LEU A 57 -0.13 -4.18 -0.49
C LEU A 57 0.10 -3.64 -1.90
N ASP A 58 0.85 -4.37 -2.71
CA ASP A 58 1.11 -4.01 -4.11
C ASP A 58 0.41 -4.98 -5.09
N PRO A 59 -0.85 -4.69 -5.48
CA PRO A 59 -1.62 -5.56 -6.38
C PRO A 59 -0.99 -5.75 -7.76
N GLU A 60 -0.09 -4.87 -8.22
CA GLU A 60 0.54 -5.03 -9.54
C GLU A 60 1.34 -6.35 -9.62
N TRP A 61 1.88 -6.80 -8.49
CA TRP A 61 2.68 -8.03 -8.41
C TRP A 61 1.86 -9.26 -8.02
N ARG A 62 0.54 -9.13 -7.88
CA ARG A 62 -0.35 -10.27 -7.63
C ARG A 62 -0.55 -11.07 -8.93
N LEU A 63 -0.05 -12.31 -8.95
CA LEU A 63 -0.06 -13.21 -10.09
C LEU A 63 -1.07 -14.36 -9.93
N GLY A 64 -1.83 -14.63 -10.98
CA GLY A 64 -2.58 -15.88 -11.12
C GLY A 64 -1.68 -17.13 -11.28
N PRO A 65 -2.26 -18.33 -11.24
CA PRO A 65 -1.51 -19.60 -11.22
C PRO A 65 -0.49 -19.76 -12.35
N ASP A 66 -0.86 -19.34 -13.57
CA ASP A 66 -0.02 -19.47 -14.78
C ASP A 66 0.66 -18.16 -15.19
N GLN A 67 0.43 -17.07 -14.45
CA GLN A 67 0.99 -15.77 -14.76
C GLN A 67 2.45 -15.68 -14.30
N VAL A 68 3.20 -14.81 -14.97
CA VAL A 68 4.60 -14.50 -14.66
C VAL A 68 4.79 -12.98 -14.57
N PRO A 69 5.83 -12.50 -13.86
CA PRO A 69 6.08 -11.06 -13.72
C PRO A 69 6.26 -10.34 -15.06
N LEU A 70 5.94 -9.03 -15.09
CA LEU A 70 6.18 -8.12 -16.22
C LEU A 70 5.46 -8.49 -17.53
N LYS A 71 4.42 -9.32 -17.48
CA LYS A 71 3.56 -9.65 -18.64
C LYS A 71 2.16 -9.06 -18.55
N GLN A 72 1.74 -8.69 -17.34
CA GLN A 72 0.47 -8.05 -17.04
C GLN A 72 0.62 -7.26 -15.73
N ILE A 73 -0.29 -6.33 -15.51
CA ILE A 73 -0.51 -5.75 -14.20
C ILE A 73 -1.41 -6.70 -13.43
N GLY A 74 -1.00 -7.09 -12.23
CA GLY A 74 -1.77 -7.92 -11.33
C GLY A 74 -3.08 -7.26 -10.87
N SER A 75 -3.91 -8.07 -10.22
CA SER A 75 -5.15 -7.61 -9.62
C SER A 75 -5.48 -8.43 -8.39
N VAL A 76 -6.11 -7.78 -7.42
CA VAL A 76 -6.64 -8.40 -6.20
C VAL A 76 -8.14 -8.08 -6.07
N SER A 77 -8.89 -8.91 -5.37
CA SER A 77 -10.28 -8.60 -4.98
C SER A 77 -10.33 -7.83 -3.67
N ALA A 78 -11.37 -7.00 -3.48
CA ALA A 78 -11.64 -6.39 -2.19
C ALA A 78 -11.67 -7.43 -1.05
N ALA A 79 -12.26 -8.61 -1.28
CA ALA A 79 -12.31 -9.69 -0.29
C ALA A 79 -10.93 -10.22 0.16
N GLU A 80 -9.93 -10.28 -0.72
CA GLU A 80 -8.55 -10.67 -0.33
C GLU A 80 -7.86 -9.55 0.47
N VAL A 81 -8.14 -8.28 0.13
CA VAL A 81 -7.69 -7.12 0.92
C VAL A 81 -8.34 -7.15 2.30
N ASP A 82 -9.66 -7.32 2.38
CA ASP A 82 -10.44 -7.34 3.62
C ASP A 82 -10.00 -8.51 4.53
N ALA A 83 -9.75 -9.69 3.97
CA ALA A 83 -9.19 -10.80 4.74
C ALA A 83 -7.82 -10.48 5.37
N THR A 84 -7.02 -9.65 4.69
CA THR A 84 -5.74 -9.16 5.19
C THR A 84 -5.92 -8.09 6.26
N THR A 85 -6.87 -7.16 6.07
CA THR A 85 -7.16 -6.09 7.04
C THR A 85 -7.80 -6.62 8.31
N ASP A 86 -8.76 -7.55 8.22
CA ASP A 86 -9.40 -8.21 9.34
C ASP A 86 -8.36 -8.84 10.28
N TRP A 87 -7.41 -9.57 9.69
CA TRP A 87 -6.33 -10.19 10.43
C TRP A 87 -5.40 -9.15 11.08
N LEU A 88 -4.97 -8.14 10.33
CA LEU A 88 -4.04 -7.12 10.85
C LEU A 88 -4.70 -6.27 11.95
N ALA A 89 -5.97 -5.89 11.79
CA ALA A 89 -6.76 -5.21 12.80
C ALA A 89 -6.89 -6.06 14.07
N GLY A 90 -7.11 -7.38 13.92
CA GLY A 90 -7.04 -8.34 15.02
C GLY A 90 -5.71 -8.27 15.79
N VAL A 91 -4.58 -8.31 15.10
CA VAL A 91 -3.23 -8.21 15.69
C VAL A 91 -3.05 -6.87 16.44
N VAL A 92 -3.48 -5.75 15.85
CA VAL A 92 -3.38 -4.42 16.46
C VAL A 92 -4.18 -4.35 17.76
N ARG A 93 -5.44 -4.80 17.71
CA ARG A 93 -6.37 -4.77 18.84
C ARG A 93 -5.91 -5.67 19.98
N GLU A 94 -5.55 -6.91 19.69
CA GLU A 94 -5.13 -7.89 20.70
C GLU A 94 -3.85 -7.46 21.43
N ARG A 95 -2.96 -6.74 20.74
CA ARG A 95 -1.69 -6.27 21.30
C ARG A 95 -1.75 -4.85 21.84
N GLY A 96 -2.89 -4.16 21.72
CA GLY A 96 -3.05 -2.77 22.17
C GLY A 96 -2.10 -1.80 21.47
N ILE A 97 -1.84 -2.01 20.18
CA ILE A 97 -0.94 -1.18 19.37
C ILE A 97 -1.70 0.07 18.89
N PRO A 98 -1.05 1.24 18.75
CA PRO A 98 -1.65 2.37 18.07
C PRO A 98 -2.12 2.03 16.64
N GLN A 99 -3.08 2.81 16.13
CA GLN A 99 -3.59 2.66 14.77
C GLN A 99 -2.45 2.60 13.73
N LYS A 100 -2.58 1.71 12.75
CA LYS A 100 -1.57 1.50 11.70
C LYS A 100 -1.99 2.10 10.38
N MET A 101 -1.00 2.52 9.61
CA MET A 101 -1.18 2.84 8.20
C MET A 101 -1.26 1.53 7.40
N LEU A 102 -2.28 1.44 6.55
CA LEU A 102 -2.40 0.40 5.53
C LEU A 102 -2.46 1.06 4.15
N VAL A 103 -1.48 0.76 3.30
CA VAL A 103 -1.32 1.35 1.97
C VAL A 103 -1.78 0.36 0.91
N LEU A 104 -2.67 0.78 0.02
CA LEU A 104 -3.06 0.04 -1.16
C LEU A 104 -2.49 0.74 -2.39
N HIS A 105 -1.44 0.18 -2.99
CA HIS A 105 -0.89 0.76 -4.22
C HIS A 105 -1.87 0.58 -5.37
N GLN A 106 -2.13 1.66 -6.11
CA GLN A 106 -3.07 1.63 -7.21
C GLN A 106 -2.78 2.73 -8.22
N PHE A 107 -2.64 2.37 -9.50
CA PHE A 107 -2.61 3.33 -10.61
C PHE A 107 -3.52 2.93 -11.78
N ARG A 108 -4.24 1.80 -11.64
CA ARG A 108 -5.34 1.39 -12.52
C ARG A 108 -6.52 0.92 -11.67
N LEU A 109 -7.73 1.29 -12.05
CA LEU A 109 -8.94 0.86 -11.32
C LEU A 109 -9.06 -0.66 -11.25
N SER A 110 -8.61 -1.38 -12.28
CA SER A 110 -8.65 -2.84 -12.35
C SER A 110 -7.72 -3.56 -11.37
N MET A 111 -6.76 -2.87 -10.73
CA MET A 111 -5.83 -3.50 -9.78
C MET A 111 -6.53 -3.97 -8.51
N ILE A 112 -7.62 -3.31 -8.11
CA ILE A 112 -8.44 -3.70 -6.96
C ILE A 112 -9.88 -3.85 -7.44
N GLN A 113 -10.32 -5.09 -7.60
CA GLN A 113 -11.67 -5.43 -8.05
C GLN A 113 -12.67 -5.18 -6.93
N ASP A 114 -13.84 -4.65 -7.28
CA ASP A 114 -14.91 -4.31 -6.34
C ASP A 114 -14.47 -3.38 -5.19
N ARG A 115 -13.49 -2.50 -5.44
CA ARG A 115 -12.89 -1.60 -4.41
C ARG A 115 -13.91 -0.81 -3.58
N ALA A 116 -15.07 -0.47 -4.15
CA ALA A 116 -16.13 0.23 -3.44
C ALA A 116 -16.73 -0.58 -2.27
N SER A 117 -16.48 -1.90 -2.20
CA SER A 117 -16.93 -2.79 -1.12
C SER A 117 -15.87 -3.08 -0.06
N LEU A 118 -14.69 -2.43 -0.11
CA LEU A 118 -13.67 -2.59 0.93
C LEU A 118 -14.25 -2.26 2.30
N ASP A 119 -13.88 -3.07 3.30
CA ASP A 119 -14.29 -2.86 4.68
C ASP A 119 -13.49 -1.72 5.32
N MET A 120 -14.19 -0.63 5.62
CA MET A 120 -13.62 0.58 6.23
C MET A 120 -13.89 0.65 7.75
N ASP A 121 -14.47 -0.38 8.36
CA ASP A 121 -14.96 -0.35 9.74
C ASP A 121 -13.89 -0.75 10.79
N HIS A 122 -12.62 -0.89 10.38
CA HIS A 122 -11.49 -1.20 11.27
C HIS A 122 -10.84 0.06 11.86
N PRO A 123 -11.18 0.52 13.08
CA PRO A 123 -10.54 1.68 13.69
C PRO A 123 -9.04 1.46 13.99
N GLU A 124 -8.57 0.21 14.00
CA GLU A 124 -7.18 -0.18 14.15
C GLU A 124 -6.31 0.21 12.95
N LEU A 125 -6.91 0.48 11.79
CA LEU A 125 -6.22 0.77 10.55
C LEU A 125 -6.70 2.10 9.95
N THR A 126 -5.78 2.90 9.44
CA THR A 126 -6.11 3.93 8.44
C THR A 126 -5.70 3.39 7.08
N MET A 127 -6.71 2.99 6.30
CA MET A 127 -6.53 2.53 4.93
C MET A 127 -6.43 3.73 3.98
N LEU A 128 -5.43 3.69 3.10
CA LEU A 128 -5.26 4.69 2.05
C LEU A 128 -4.97 4.05 0.69
N VAL A 129 -5.55 4.64 -0.36
CA VAL A 129 -5.15 4.35 -1.74
C VAL A 129 -3.97 5.23 -2.09
N HIS A 130 -2.89 4.61 -2.55
CA HIS A 130 -1.66 5.29 -2.94
C HIS A 130 -1.52 5.28 -4.46
N ALA A 131 -1.61 6.46 -5.07
CA ALA A 131 -1.48 6.67 -6.50
C ALA A 131 -0.04 6.46 -6.97
N ASP A 132 0.27 5.19 -7.23
CA ASP A 132 1.62 4.70 -7.52
C ASP A 132 1.91 4.59 -9.03
N GLY A 133 1.46 5.58 -9.80
CA GLY A 133 1.64 5.63 -11.24
C GLY A 133 2.67 6.69 -11.64
N GLN A 134 3.65 6.32 -12.46
CA GLN A 134 4.66 7.24 -12.97
C GLN A 134 4.25 7.90 -14.30
N GLY A 135 4.86 9.05 -14.63
CA GLY A 135 4.77 9.65 -15.96
C GLY A 135 4.60 11.17 -15.94
N GLY A 136 4.02 11.70 -17.02
CA GLY A 136 3.76 13.14 -17.13
C GLY A 136 2.65 13.60 -16.17
N GLN A 137 2.76 14.85 -15.68
CA GLN A 137 1.78 15.41 -14.75
C GLN A 137 0.31 15.33 -15.22
N PRO A 138 -0.03 15.53 -16.51
CA PRO A 138 -1.41 15.35 -16.97
C PRO A 138 -1.96 13.93 -16.71
N ASP A 139 -1.15 12.90 -16.95
CA ASP A 139 -1.55 11.50 -16.77
C ASP A 139 -1.67 11.15 -15.30
N LYS A 140 -0.72 11.60 -14.46
CA LYS A 140 -0.78 11.38 -13.02
C LYS A 140 -2.00 12.04 -12.37
N GLN A 141 -2.30 13.27 -12.77
CA GLN A 141 -3.48 14.00 -12.31
C GLN A 141 -4.77 13.34 -12.82
N ALA A 142 -4.77 12.75 -14.01
CA ALA A 142 -5.89 11.98 -14.52
C ALA A 142 -6.10 10.69 -13.70
N THR A 143 -5.02 9.95 -13.40
CA THR A 143 -5.05 8.79 -12.51
C THR A 143 -5.58 9.16 -11.14
N TRP A 144 -5.08 10.25 -10.52
CA TRP A 144 -5.55 10.72 -9.22
C TRP A 144 -7.06 10.95 -9.18
N ARG A 145 -7.60 11.68 -10.16
CA ARG A 145 -9.04 11.91 -10.28
C ARG A 145 -9.83 10.62 -10.49
N ALA A 146 -9.33 9.72 -11.34
CA ALA A 146 -9.99 8.45 -11.60
C ALA A 146 -10.02 7.56 -10.35
N LEU A 147 -8.93 7.51 -9.59
CA LEU A 147 -8.86 6.74 -8.36
C LEU A 147 -9.80 7.28 -7.27
N HIS A 148 -10.10 8.58 -7.25
CA HIS A 148 -11.09 9.14 -6.33
C HIS A 148 -12.54 8.82 -6.70
N ALA A 149 -12.81 8.46 -7.95
CA ALA A 149 -14.15 8.09 -8.36
C ALA A 149 -14.61 6.81 -7.64
N ASP A 150 -15.83 6.85 -7.10
CA ASP A 150 -16.50 5.75 -6.41
C ASP A 150 -15.67 5.11 -5.27
N ALA A 151 -14.80 5.89 -4.65
CA ALA A 151 -14.03 5.45 -3.49
C ALA A 151 -14.92 5.36 -2.23
N PRO A 152 -14.71 4.35 -1.36
CA PRO A 152 -15.39 4.27 -0.07
C PRO A 152 -15.19 5.54 0.75
N ALA A 153 -16.22 5.91 1.53
CA ALA A 153 -16.10 7.01 2.48
C ALA A 153 -15.04 6.68 3.56
N GLY A 154 -14.30 7.70 4.01
CA GLY A 154 -13.25 7.52 5.03
C GLY A 154 -11.90 7.04 4.50
N MET A 155 -11.79 6.71 3.21
CA MET A 155 -10.52 6.40 2.56
C MET A 155 -9.57 7.60 2.60
N ALA A 156 -8.35 7.39 3.10
CA ALA A 156 -7.26 8.35 3.00
C ALA A 156 -6.53 8.21 1.65
N TRP A 157 -5.70 9.20 1.31
CA TRP A 157 -5.14 9.31 -0.03
C TRP A 157 -3.64 9.57 -0.03
N GLY A 158 -2.92 8.80 -0.83
CA GLY A 158 -1.48 8.95 -0.97
C GLY A 158 -1.06 9.23 -2.41
N TRP A 159 -0.05 10.06 -2.60
CA TRP A 159 0.55 10.40 -3.90
C TRP A 159 2.04 10.04 -3.92
N LYS A 160 2.49 9.28 -4.92
CA LYS A 160 3.93 9.05 -5.14
C LYS A 160 4.49 10.04 -6.15
N ASN A 161 5.62 10.66 -5.85
CA ASN A 161 6.50 11.31 -6.82
C ASN A 161 7.62 10.34 -7.21
N PHE A 162 7.83 10.12 -8.49
CA PHE A 162 8.96 9.34 -9.01
C PHE A 162 10.06 10.29 -9.47
N ILE A 163 11.27 10.13 -8.94
CA ILE A 163 12.39 11.07 -9.12
C ILE A 163 12.86 11.09 -10.57
N ASP A 164 13.02 9.92 -11.16
CA ASP A 164 13.61 9.77 -12.49
C ASP A 164 12.56 9.45 -13.58
N GLU A 165 11.37 8.97 -13.20
CA GLU A 165 10.32 8.57 -14.15
C GLU A 165 9.23 9.62 -14.35
N ASP A 166 9.03 10.54 -13.40
CA ASP A 166 8.14 11.67 -13.60
C ASP A 166 8.84 12.79 -14.36
N HIS A 167 8.20 13.24 -15.43
CA HIS A 167 8.78 14.25 -16.31
C HIS A 167 7.75 15.37 -16.63
N PRO A 168 7.82 16.51 -15.93
CA PRO A 168 8.65 16.79 -14.73
C PRO A 168 8.06 16.16 -13.46
N MET A 169 8.91 15.79 -12.50
CA MET A 169 8.50 15.55 -11.11
C MET A 169 8.06 16.86 -10.45
N LEU A 170 7.00 16.83 -9.63
CA LEU A 170 6.62 17.97 -8.82
C LEU A 170 7.57 18.14 -7.62
N SER A 171 7.90 19.39 -7.29
CA SER A 171 8.50 19.70 -5.99
C SER A 171 7.49 19.52 -4.85
N PRO A 172 7.93 19.40 -3.58
CA PRO A 172 7.00 19.32 -2.45
C PRO A 172 5.96 20.45 -2.42
N GLU A 173 6.39 21.69 -2.69
CA GLU A 173 5.48 22.85 -2.74
C GLU A 173 4.44 22.72 -3.85
N GLN A 174 4.84 22.21 -5.01
CA GLN A 174 3.93 21.98 -6.13
C GLN A 174 2.99 20.82 -5.86
N THR A 175 3.46 19.70 -5.29
CA THR A 175 2.58 18.58 -4.90
C THR A 175 1.45 19.07 -3.99
N MET A 176 1.78 19.86 -2.96
CA MET A 176 0.78 20.37 -2.02
C MET A 176 -0.17 21.43 -2.61
N ARG A 177 0.20 22.08 -3.72
CA ARG A 177 -0.63 23.12 -4.37
C ARG A 177 -1.44 22.60 -5.55
N GLU A 178 -0.87 21.69 -6.33
CA GLU A 178 -1.38 21.28 -7.63
C GLU A 178 -2.12 19.95 -7.58
N VAL A 179 -1.82 19.05 -6.61
CA VAL A 179 -2.54 17.79 -6.44
C VAL A 179 -3.81 18.06 -5.62
N SER A 180 -4.97 17.76 -6.20
CA SER A 180 -6.28 18.00 -5.59
C SER A 180 -7.22 16.80 -5.80
N PRO A 181 -7.83 16.23 -4.75
CA PRO A 181 -7.67 16.58 -3.33
C PRO A 181 -6.22 16.49 -2.82
N VAL A 182 -5.91 17.21 -1.74
CA VAL A 182 -4.56 17.23 -1.16
C VAL A 182 -4.27 15.85 -0.55
N PRO A 183 -3.12 15.22 -0.86
CA PRO A 183 -2.80 13.91 -0.33
C PRO A 183 -2.48 13.94 1.17
N ASP A 184 -2.88 12.89 1.88
CA ASP A 184 -2.54 12.61 3.28
C ASP A 184 -1.12 12.02 3.41
N LEU A 185 -0.67 11.28 2.39
CA LEU A 185 0.66 10.71 2.29
C LEU A 185 1.34 11.15 0.99
N VAL A 186 2.59 11.61 1.06
CA VAL A 186 3.43 11.84 -0.11
C VAL A 186 4.69 11.00 0.02
N THR A 187 4.97 10.14 -0.95
CA THR A 187 6.23 9.37 -1.00
C THR A 187 7.08 9.76 -2.19
N TYR A 188 8.37 9.47 -2.09
CA TYR A 188 9.34 9.67 -3.16
C TYR A 188 10.04 8.34 -3.45
N GLN A 189 10.19 8.01 -4.72
CA GLN A 189 10.91 6.83 -5.19
C GLN A 189 11.83 7.19 -6.35
#